data_AF-A0A949GLE7-F1
#
_entry.id   AF-A0A949GLE7-F1
#
_cell.length_a   1.000
_cell.length_b   1.000
_cell.length_c   1.000
_cell.angle_alpha   90.00
_cell.angle_beta   90.00
_cell.angle_gamma   90.00
#
_symmetry.space_group_name_H-M   'P 1'
#
loop_
_entity.id
_entity.type
_entity.pdbx_description
1 polymer ?
#
loop_
_entity_poly.entity_id
_entity_poly.type
_entity_poly.pdbx_seq_one_letter_code
_entity_poly.pdbx_strand_id
1 'polypeptide(L)'
;SFGALFGAVSGKRGASLGIGSGIAILFYVFYTLTAIVERFNFIKPINPFQWLIDANQLIDGFNWMTNLKFLALSALATVAASLIINRRDIHSN
;
A
#
# COMPACT_ATOMS: atom_id res chain seq x y z
N SER A 1 -7.69 4.83 -0.23
CA SER A 1 -7.17 4.80 -1.62
C SER A 1 -7.02 3.39 -2.16
N PHE A 2 -6.35 2.45 -1.46
CA PHE A 2 -6.16 1.07 -1.97
C PHE A 2 -7.44 0.31 -2.34
N GLY A 3 -8.50 0.38 -1.52
CA GLY A 3 -9.79 -0.24 -1.87
C GLY A 3 -10.44 0.34 -3.14
N ALA A 4 -10.19 1.61 -3.44
CA ALA A 4 -10.62 2.23 -4.69
C ALA A 4 -9.78 1.73 -5.88
N LEU A 5 -8.45 1.59 -5.71
CA LEU A 5 -7.56 1.02 -6.73
C LEU A 5 -7.95 -0.42 -7.08
N PHE A 6 -8.03 -1.31 -6.09
CA PHE A 6 -8.37 -2.71 -6.35
C PHE A 6 -9.83 -2.87 -6.77
N GLY A 7 -10.72 -1.97 -6.35
CA GLY A 7 -12.10 -1.88 -6.82
C GLY A 7 -12.17 -1.48 -8.31
N ALA A 8 -11.39 -0.48 -8.72
CA ALA A 8 -11.29 -0.03 -10.10
C ALA A 8 -10.79 -1.14 -11.03
N VAL A 9 -9.79 -1.92 -10.59
CA VAL A 9 -9.25 -3.06 -11.35
C VAL A 9 -10.26 -4.20 -11.43
N SER A 10 -10.80 -4.65 -10.30
CA SER A 10 -11.60 -5.88 -10.25
C SER A 10 -13.08 -5.69 -10.63
N GLY A 11 -13.62 -4.47 -10.50
CA GLY A 11 -15.05 -4.19 -10.64
C GLY A 11 -15.94 -4.84 -9.57
N LYS A 12 -15.37 -5.58 -8.61
CA LYS A 12 -16.10 -6.36 -7.59
C LYS A 12 -15.67 -5.93 -6.19
N ARG A 13 -16.64 -5.50 -5.37
CA ARG A 13 -16.37 -5.04 -3.99
C ARG A 13 -15.65 -6.07 -3.13
N GLY A 14 -16.09 -7.34 -3.18
CA GLY A 14 -15.47 -8.42 -2.41
C GLY A 14 -14.01 -8.71 -2.80
N ALA A 15 -13.72 -8.73 -4.10
CA ALA A 15 -12.36 -8.95 -4.60
C ALA A 15 -11.41 -7.83 -4.18
N SER A 16 -11.87 -6.57 -4.21
CA SER A 16 -11.07 -5.42 -3.76
C SER A 16 -10.61 -5.56 -2.29
N LEU A 17 -11.54 -5.91 -1.39
CA LEU A 17 -11.22 -6.12 0.02
C LEU A 17 -10.25 -7.29 0.23
N GLY A 18 -10.49 -8.42 -0.45
CA GLY A 18 -9.63 -9.59 -0.35
C GLY A 18 -8.19 -9.30 -0.82
N ILE A 19 -8.04 -8.64 -1.97
CA ILE A 19 -6.73 -8.30 -2.54
C ILE A 19 -6.01 -7.29 -1.64
N GLY A 20 -6.70 -6.22 -1.21
CA GLY A 20 -6.13 -5.20 -0.35
C GLY A 20 -5.62 -5.76 0.98
N SER A 21 -6.46 -6.55 1.65
CA SER A 21 -6.09 -7.20 2.91
C SER A 21 -4.98 -8.24 2.72
N GLY A 22 -5.03 -9.04 1.66
CA GLY A 22 -3.99 -10.03 1.35
C GLY A 22 -2.63 -9.39 1.13
N ILE A 23 -2.57 -8.28 0.39
CA ILE A 23 -1.31 -7.53 0.17
C ILE A 23 -0.79 -6.95 1.49
N ALA A 24 -1.66 -6.41 2.35
CA ALA A 24 -1.25 -5.92 3.66
C ALA A 24 -0.65 -7.05 4.52
N ILE A 25 -1.27 -8.23 4.55
CA ILE A 25 -0.74 -9.41 5.25
C ILE A 25 0.62 -9.81 4.70
N LEU A 26 0.81 -9.82 3.37
CA LEU A 26 2.10 -10.15 2.75
C LEU A 26 3.20 -9.17 3.17
N PHE A 27 2.93 -7.87 3.18
CA PHE A 27 3.89 -6.87 3.66
C PHE A 27 4.22 -7.05 5.13
N TYR A 28 3.24 -7.42 5.97
CA TYR A 28 3.47 -7.74 7.37
C TYR A 28 4.37 -8.97 7.52
N VAL A 29 4.12 -10.04 6.77
CA VAL A 29 4.97 -11.24 6.77
C VAL A 29 6.39 -10.92 6.31
N PHE A 30 6.57 -10.09 5.28
CA PHE A 30 7.91 -9.70 4.88
C PHE A 30 8.62 -8.86 5.93
N TYR A 31 7.90 -7.97 6.61
CA TYR A 31 8.45 -7.20 7.73
C TYR A 31 9.00 -8.15 8.81
N THR A 32 8.22 -9.15 9.23
CA THR A 32 8.68 -10.12 10.24
C THR A 32 9.83 -10.98 9.74
N LEU A 33 9.81 -11.43 8.47
CA LEU A 33 10.90 -12.21 7.88
C LEU A 33 12.21 -11.42 7.82
N THR A 34 12.15 -10.11 7.53
CA THR A 34 13.36 -9.28 7.45
C THR A 34 14.02 -9.00 8.81
N ALA A 35 13.31 -9.30 9.92
CA ALA A 35 13.89 -9.28 11.26
C ALA A 35 14.67 -10.56 11.59
N ILE A 36 14.44 -11.65 10.83
CA ILE A 36 15.02 -12.98 11.08
C ILE A 36 16.09 -13.32 10.03
N VAL A 37 15.89 -12.93 8.77
CA VAL A 37 16.76 -13.33 7.64
C VAL A 37 17.08 -12.12 6.76
N GLU A 38 18.36 -11.91 6.49
CA GLU A 38 18.84 -10.77 5.70
C GLU A 38 18.47 -10.83 4.22
N ARG A 39 18.19 -12.02 3.68
CA ARG A 39 17.85 -12.25 2.27
C ARG A 39 16.72 -11.34 1.76
N PHE A 40 15.78 -10.96 2.63
CA PHE A 40 14.63 -10.13 2.27
C PHE A 40 14.82 -8.64 2.60
N ASN A 41 16.00 -8.21 3.06
CA ASN A 41 16.26 -6.81 3.43
C ASN A 41 16.01 -5.82 2.28
N PHE A 42 16.08 -6.25 1.02
CA PHE A 42 15.73 -5.41 -0.14
C PHE A 42 14.27 -4.92 -0.14
N ILE A 43 13.38 -5.56 0.64
CA ILE A 43 11.97 -5.19 0.77
C ILE A 43 11.77 -4.08 1.81
N LYS A 44 12.67 -3.93 2.80
CA LYS A 44 12.62 -2.88 3.83
C LYS A 44 12.32 -1.47 3.29
N PRO A 45 13.00 -0.97 2.24
CA PRO A 45 12.75 0.40 1.75
C PRO A 45 11.36 0.62 1.17
N ILE A 46 10.65 -0.42 0.71
CA ILE A 46 9.31 -0.32 0.12
C ILE A 46 8.19 -0.80 1.05
N ASN A 47 8.52 -1.37 2.21
CA ASN A 47 7.55 -1.97 3.11
C ASN A 47 6.91 -0.93 4.03
N PRO A 48 5.58 -0.70 3.95
CA PRO A 48 4.91 0.30 4.79
C PRO A 48 5.00 -0.01 6.30
N PHE A 49 5.06 -1.29 6.69
CA PHE A 49 5.23 -1.66 8.11
C PHE A 49 6.61 -1.28 8.62
N GLN A 50 7.65 -1.40 7.79
CA GLN A 50 8.99 -0.95 8.14
C GLN A 50 9.00 0.55 8.40
N TRP A 51 8.40 1.34 7.50
CA TRP A 51 8.33 2.80 7.66
C TRP A 51 7.59 3.22 8.92
N LEU A 52 6.50 2.51 9.27
CA LEU A 52 5.68 2.80 10.44
C LEU A 52 6.44 2.53 11.74
N ILE A 53 7.09 1.38 11.84
CA ILE A 53 7.80 0.96 13.05
C ILE A 53 9.09 1.77 13.23
N ASP A 54 9.87 1.97 12.17
CA ASP A 54 11.14 2.73 12.23
C ASP A 54 10.90 4.20 12.63
N ALA A 55 9.75 4.76 12.29
CA ALA A 55 9.41 6.14 12.64
C ALA A 55 9.01 6.30 14.10
N ASN A 56 8.61 5.20 14.76
CA ASN A 56 8.29 5.11 16.18
C ASN A 56 7.45 6.29 16.72
N GLN A 57 6.48 6.75 15.92
CA GLN A 57 5.79 8.03 16.11
C GLN A 57 4.95 8.12 17.39
N LEU A 58 4.64 6.97 17.99
CA LEU A 58 3.94 6.91 19.28
C LEU A 58 4.83 7.41 20.43
N ILE A 59 6.14 7.27 20.30
CA ILE A 59 7.14 7.65 21.30
C ILE A 59 7.82 8.95 20.89
N ASP A 60 8.32 9.02 19.65
CA ASP A 60 9.16 10.12 19.17
C ASP A 60 8.34 11.29 18.57
N GLY A 61 7.03 11.12 18.45
CA GLY A 61 6.12 12.12 17.93
C GLY A 61 6.04 12.15 16.40
N PHE A 62 5.65 13.29 15.84
CA PHE A 62 5.30 13.39 14.43
C PHE A 62 6.54 13.29 13.51
N ASN A 63 6.55 12.31 12.59
CA ASN A 63 7.63 12.13 11.62
C ASN A 63 7.17 12.55 10.21
N TRP A 64 7.62 13.73 9.76
CA TRP A 64 7.28 14.26 8.44
C TRP A 64 7.64 13.32 7.28
N MET A 65 8.82 12.69 7.34
CA MET A 65 9.31 11.83 6.26
C MET A 65 8.40 10.61 6.07
N THR A 66 8.04 9.92 7.16
CA THR A 66 7.16 8.75 7.09
C THR A 66 5.75 9.13 6.65
N ASN A 67 5.22 10.24 7.17
CA ASN A 67 3.91 10.73 6.76
C ASN A 67 3.87 11.10 5.27
N LEU A 68 4.94 11.71 4.73
CA LEU A 68 5.06 12.01 3.30
C LEU A 68 5.11 10.72 2.46
N LYS A 69 5.80 9.67 2.90
CA LYS A 69 5.81 8.36 2.21
C LYS A 69 4.39 7.77 2.12
N PHE A 70 3.65 7.78 3.22
CA PHE A 70 2.26 7.31 3.22
C PHE A 70 1.34 8.16 2.34
N LEU A 71 1.52 9.49 2.36
CA LEU A 71 0.77 10.40 1.50
C LEU A 71 1.07 10.16 0.03
N ALA A 72 2.35 10.03 -0.35
CA ALA A 72 2.77 9.72 -1.72
C ALA A 72 2.19 8.37 -2.18
N LEU A 73 2.27 7.34 -1.34
CA LEU A 73 1.71 6.02 -1.63
C LEU A 73 0.18 6.07 -1.83
N SER A 74 -0.53 6.81 -0.98
CA SER A 74 -1.98 7.05 -1.10
C SER A 74 -2.33 7.80 -2.39
N ALA A 75 -1.58 8.86 -2.72
CA ALA A 75 -1.78 9.66 -3.92
C ALA A 75 -1.57 8.82 -5.19
N LEU A 76 -0.50 8.01 -5.23
CA LEU A 76 -0.23 7.09 -6.34
C LEU A 76 -1.38 6.09 -6.53
N ALA A 77 -1.88 5.50 -5.44
CA ALA A 77 -3.01 4.57 -5.50
C ALA A 77 -4.29 5.27 -6.03
N THR A 78 -4.55 6.51 -5.64
CA THR A 78 -5.68 7.30 -6.12
C THR A 78 -5.56 7.64 -7.60
N VAL A 79 -4.39 8.11 -8.04
CA VAL A 79 -4.13 8.43 -9.46
C VAL A 79 -4.28 7.18 -10.31
N ALA A 80 -3.69 6.05 -9.89
CA ALA A 80 -3.83 4.78 -10.60
C ALA A 80 -5.30 4.33 -10.69
N ALA A 81 -6.07 4.45 -9.60
CA ALA A 81 -7.49 4.12 -9.59
C ALA A 81 -8.27 4.98 -10.61
N SER A 82 -8.02 6.30 -10.61
CA SER A 82 -8.68 7.23 -11.53
C SER A 82 -8.37 6.93 -13.00
N LEU A 83 -7.11 6.65 -13.33
CA LEU A 83 -6.71 6.28 -14.69
C LEU A 83 -7.37 4.98 -15.17
N ILE A 84 -7.47 3.97 -14.29
CA ILE A 84 -8.13 2.70 -14.61
C ILE A 84 -9.63 2.91 -14.84
N ILE A 85 -10.29 3.71 -14.00
CA ILE A 85 -11.71 4.03 -14.15
C ILE A 85 -11.94 4.75 -15.49
N ASN A 86 -11.19 5.81 -15.78
CA ASN A 86 -11.33 6.57 -17.02
C ASN A 86 -11.13 5.71 -18.27
N ARG A 87 -10.16 4.77 -18.25
CA ARG A 87 -9.95 3.84 -19.38
C ARG A 87 -11.11 2.88 -19.58
N ARG A 88 -11.78 2.45 -18.50
CA ARG A 88 -12.94 1.54 -18.57
C ARG A 88 -14.19 2.26 -19.06
N ASP A 89 -14.34 3.54 -18.71
CA ASP A 89 -15.47 4.36 -19.14
C ASP A 89 -15.48 4.54 -20.66
N ILE A 90 -14.30 4.72 -21.27
CA ILE A 90 -14.14 4.89 -22.72
C ILE A 90 -14.52 3.63 -23.54
N HIS A 91 -14.44 2.43 -22.95
CA HIS A 91 -14.78 1.17 -23.62
C HIS A 91 -16.24 0.72 -23.42
N SER A 92 -17.05 1.48 -22.67
CA SER A 92 -18.44 1.11 -22.34
C SER A 92 -19.49 1.81 -23.22
N ASN A 93 -19.08 2.53 -24.26
CA ASN A 93 -19.93 3.12 -25.31
C ASN A 93 -19.78 2.33 -26.61
#